data_AF-A0A6S7G0I6-F1
#
_entry.id   AF-A0A6S7G0I6-F1
#
_cell.length_a   1.000
_cell.length_b   1.000
_cell.length_c   1.000
_cell.angle_alpha   90.00
_cell.angle_beta   90.00
_cell.angle_gamma   90.00
#
_symmetry.space_group_name_H-M   'P 1'
#
loop_
_entity.id
_entity.type
_entity.pdbx_description
1 polymer ?
#
loop_
_entity_poly.entity_id
_entity_poly.type
_entity_poly.pdbx_seq_one_letter_code
_entity_poly.pdbx_strand_id
1 'polypeptide(L)'
;MEYMPISSESLINAEDPEIFRQYHRLDIESFNKVLKMVGPIIQNQETIMRASISPGERLSITLRFLATEDWLKIADEFKTKWNYPCCLGALDGKHIAIQQPQDSGSEFVNYKHIFSVLLLALVDANYKFVYVDVGASGRAGDTGVFGESSLKKVLGDGTLNLPPPITVEGIPSKICYHIVGDDAFQLTENIMKP
;
A
#
# COMPACT_ATOMS: atom_id res chain seq x y z
N MET A 1 2.34 15.80 -27.22
CA MET A 1 2.71 16.31 -25.89
C MET A 1 3.85 15.44 -25.39
N GLU A 2 5.04 16.03 -25.33
CA GLU A 2 6.26 15.37 -24.87
C GLU A 2 6.14 15.10 -23.37
N TYR A 3 6.23 13.83 -22.97
CA TYR A 3 6.23 13.43 -21.56
C TYR A 3 7.61 13.80 -20.99
N MET A 4 7.75 15.00 -20.40
CA MET A 4 8.97 15.34 -19.67
C MET A 4 9.00 14.52 -18.37
N PRO A 5 10.07 13.74 -18.11
CA PRO A 5 10.20 13.02 -16.86
C PRO A 5 10.47 14.04 -15.74
N ILE A 6 9.44 14.32 -14.95
CA ILE A 6 9.52 15.14 -13.74
C ILE A 6 10.50 14.44 -12.78
N SER A 7 11.55 15.14 -12.34
CA SER A 7 12.59 14.56 -11.47
C SER A 7 12.01 14.22 -10.09
N SER A 8 12.47 13.13 -9.46
CA SER A 8 12.02 12.71 -8.12
C SER A 8 12.15 13.84 -7.08
N GLU A 9 13.19 14.66 -7.17
CA GLU A 9 13.40 15.86 -6.36
C GLU A 9 12.23 16.87 -6.45
N SER A 10 11.69 17.11 -7.64
CA SER A 10 10.57 18.05 -7.82
C SER A 10 9.23 17.50 -7.34
N LEU A 11 9.10 16.19 -7.20
CA LEU A 11 7.89 15.52 -6.70
C LEU A 11 7.90 15.34 -5.19
N ILE A 12 9.08 15.19 -4.58
CA ILE A 12 9.24 15.20 -3.12
C ILE A 12 9.01 16.61 -2.57
N ASN A 13 9.37 17.63 -3.36
CA ASN A 13 9.07 19.04 -3.07
C ASN A 13 7.73 19.50 -3.67
N ALA A 14 6.89 18.60 -4.16
CA ALA A 14 5.57 18.98 -4.62
C ALA A 14 4.76 19.48 -3.41
N GLU A 15 4.56 20.80 -3.34
CA GLU A 15 3.73 21.43 -2.30
C GLU A 15 2.26 21.02 -2.39
N ASP A 16 1.86 20.34 -3.47
CA ASP A 16 0.50 19.84 -3.71
C ASP A 16 0.32 18.40 -3.17
N PRO A 17 -0.45 18.22 -2.09
CA PRO A 17 -0.71 16.91 -1.49
C PRO A 17 -1.43 15.93 -2.41
N GLU A 18 -2.24 16.43 -3.36
CA GLU A 18 -2.97 15.57 -4.30
C GLU A 18 -2.01 14.96 -5.33
N ILE A 19 -1.09 15.75 -5.87
CA ILE A 19 -0.08 15.28 -6.82
C ILE A 19 0.84 14.28 -6.12
N PHE A 20 1.31 14.58 -4.91
CA PHE A 20 2.17 13.67 -4.14
C PHE A 20 1.48 12.32 -3.91
N ARG A 21 0.21 12.34 -3.49
CA ARG A 21 -0.61 11.15 -3.26
C ARG A 21 -0.89 10.39 -4.55
N GLN A 22 -1.12 11.08 -5.66
CA GLN A 22 -1.28 10.44 -6.96
C GLN A 22 -0.01 9.69 -7.38
N TYR A 23 1.15 10.26 -7.07
CA TYR A 23 2.45 9.74 -7.49
C TYR A 23 3.00 8.61 -6.59
N HIS A 24 2.83 8.74 -5.28
CA HIS A 24 3.36 7.79 -4.30
C HIS A 24 2.31 6.84 -3.74
N ARG A 25 1.01 7.06 -4.04
CA ARG A 25 -0.14 6.34 -3.46
C ARG A 25 -0.14 6.32 -1.92
N LEU A 26 0.56 7.29 -1.34
CA LEU A 26 0.80 7.47 0.08
C LEU A 26 0.71 8.97 0.35
N ASP A 27 0.08 9.37 1.45
CA ASP A 27 0.09 10.78 1.85
C ASP A 27 1.47 11.18 2.38
N ILE A 28 1.73 12.49 2.39
CA ILE A 28 3.02 13.07 2.78
C ILE A 28 3.37 12.71 4.24
N GLU A 29 2.38 12.66 5.13
CA GLU A 29 2.61 12.38 6.55
C GLU A 29 3.05 10.92 6.76
N SER A 30 2.33 9.99 6.14
CA SER A 30 2.69 8.57 6.12
C SER A 30 4.03 8.33 5.44
N PHE A 31 4.33 9.03 4.34
CA PHE A 31 5.63 8.97 3.69
C PHE A 31 6.75 9.41 4.63
N ASN A 32 6.59 10.55 5.31
CA ASN A 32 7.57 11.06 6.27
C ASN A 32 7.73 10.13 7.48
N LYS A 33 6.65 9.49 7.93
CA LYS A 33 6.68 8.51 9.01
C LYS A 33 7.49 7.27 8.62
N VAL A 34 7.26 6.72 7.43
CA VAL A 34 8.06 5.61 6.89
C VAL A 34 9.50 6.04 6.71
N LEU A 35 9.74 7.21 6.12
CA LEU A 35 11.07 7.78 5.93
C LEU A 35 11.84 7.94 7.24
N LYS A 36 11.16 8.34 8.32
CA LYS A 36 11.77 8.44 9.65
C LYS A 36 12.19 7.07 10.21
N MET A 37 11.43 6.02 9.92
CA MET A 37 11.72 4.65 10.37
C MET A 37 12.83 3.99 9.55
N VAL A 38 12.76 4.09 8.22
CA VAL A 38 13.68 3.38 7.32
C VAL A 38 14.89 4.22 6.92
N GLY A 39 14.79 5.56 7.02
CA GLY A 39 15.81 6.52 6.61
C GLY A 39 17.22 6.21 7.12
N PRO A 40 17.39 5.91 8.43
CA PRO A 40 18.70 5.52 8.97
C PRO A 40 19.28 4.23 8.37
N ILE A 41 18.42 3.33 7.88
CA ILE A 41 18.80 2.03 7.31
C ILE A 41 19.14 2.17 5.82
N ILE A 42 18.40 3.03 5.11
CA ILE A 42 18.57 3.28 3.68
C ILE A 42 19.44 4.51 3.39
N GLN A 43 20.12 5.05 4.39
CA GLN A 43 21.15 6.07 4.19
C GLN A 43 22.41 5.40 3.63
N ASN A 44 22.82 5.79 2.42
CA ASN A 44 24.12 5.37 1.89
C ASN A 44 25.22 6.32 2.36
N GLN A 45 26.46 5.82 2.35
CA GLN A 45 27.64 6.64 2.59
C GLN A 45 27.95 7.50 1.37
N GLU A 46 28.37 8.74 1.64
CA GLU A 46 28.87 9.69 0.65
C GLU A 46 30.17 9.18 0.03
N THR A 47 30.32 9.37 -1.28
CA THR A 47 31.52 8.95 -2.01
C THR A 47 32.22 10.15 -2.64
N ILE A 48 33.53 10.01 -2.89
CA ILE A 48 34.34 11.08 -3.51
C ILE A 48 33.83 11.45 -4.92
N MET A 49 33.18 10.51 -5.62
CA MET A 49 32.73 10.71 -7.00
C MET A 49 31.37 11.38 -7.14
N ARG A 50 30.48 11.24 -6.15
CA ARG A 50 29.14 11.86 -6.16
C ARG A 50 28.47 11.82 -4.78
N ALA A 51 27.54 12.75 -4.61
CA ALA A 51 26.62 12.74 -3.49
C ALA A 51 25.74 11.48 -3.50
N SER A 52 25.44 10.92 -2.32
CA SER A 52 24.50 9.80 -2.22
C SER A 52 23.06 10.26 -2.45
N ILE A 53 22.26 9.45 -3.13
CA ILE A 53 20.82 9.73 -3.30
C ILE A 53 20.18 9.70 -1.91
N SER A 54 19.40 10.73 -1.59
CA SER A 54 18.82 10.86 -0.25
C SER A 54 17.90 9.68 0.08
N PRO A 55 17.76 9.31 1.37
CA PRO A 55 16.78 8.30 1.80
C PRO A 55 15.36 8.59 1.30
N GLY A 56 14.98 9.88 1.24
CA GLY A 56 13.67 10.31 0.76
C GLY A 56 13.48 9.98 -0.72
N GLU A 57 14.46 10.30 -1.56
CA GLU A 57 14.41 9.95 -2.98
C GLU A 57 14.46 8.45 -3.23
N ARG A 58 15.30 7.72 -2.47
CA ARG A 58 15.35 6.27 -2.57
C ARG A 58 13.99 5.66 -2.21
N LEU A 59 13.39 6.11 -1.12
CA LEU A 59 12.07 5.67 -0.69
C LEU A 59 10.99 6.07 -1.70
N SER A 60 11.02 7.29 -2.24
CA SER A 60 10.12 7.77 -3.29
C SER A 60 10.20 6.92 -4.54
N ILE A 61 11.40 6.64 -5.05
CA ILE A 61 11.62 5.79 -6.22
C ILE A 61 11.16 4.35 -5.94
N THR A 62 11.44 3.81 -4.75
CA THR A 62 10.98 2.46 -4.37
C THR A 62 9.46 2.40 -4.24
N LEU A 63 8.83 3.33 -3.54
CA LEU A 63 7.38 3.39 -3.41
C LEU A 63 6.71 3.62 -4.76
N ARG A 64 7.28 4.48 -5.61
CA ARG A 64 6.82 4.64 -6.99
C ARG A 64 6.95 3.36 -7.77
N PHE A 65 8.09 2.67 -7.70
CA PHE A 65 8.31 1.39 -8.38
C PHE A 65 7.29 0.33 -7.92
N LEU A 66 7.02 0.26 -6.62
CA LEU A 66 6.01 -0.62 -6.02
C LEU A 66 4.57 -0.19 -6.37
N ALA A 67 4.34 1.11 -6.60
CA ALA A 67 3.04 1.68 -6.96
C ALA A 67 2.79 1.71 -8.48
N THR A 68 3.82 1.62 -9.32
CA THR A 68 3.71 1.47 -10.78
C THR A 68 3.38 0.04 -11.12
N GLU A 69 2.10 -0.30 -10.97
CA GLU A 69 1.58 -1.61 -11.34
C GLU A 69 0.46 -1.44 -12.37
N ASP A 70 0.52 -2.30 -13.39
CA ASP A 70 -0.56 -2.54 -14.32
C ASP A 70 -1.47 -3.59 -13.68
N TRP A 71 -2.70 -3.22 -13.32
CA TRP A 71 -3.65 -4.14 -12.70
C TRP A 71 -3.81 -5.45 -13.47
N LEU A 72 -3.70 -5.39 -14.81
CA LEU A 72 -3.77 -6.56 -15.66
C LEU A 72 -2.56 -7.47 -15.50
N LYS A 73 -1.38 -6.89 -15.28
CA LYS A 73 -0.16 -7.66 -15.03
C LYS A 73 -0.24 -8.40 -13.69
N ILE A 74 -0.66 -7.73 -12.61
CA ILE A 74 -0.84 -8.40 -11.30
C ILE A 74 -1.84 -9.56 -11.46
N ALA A 75 -2.98 -9.31 -12.10
CA ALA A 75 -4.01 -10.33 -12.30
C ALA A 75 -3.53 -11.51 -13.16
N ASP A 76 -2.72 -11.25 -14.19
CA ASP A 76 -2.12 -12.30 -15.02
C ASP A 76 -1.10 -13.14 -14.23
N GLU A 77 -0.32 -12.51 -13.35
CA GLU A 77 0.61 -13.21 -12.47
C GLU A 77 -0.13 -14.07 -11.43
N PHE A 78 -1.24 -13.58 -10.85
CA PHE A 78 -2.09 -14.39 -9.98
C PHE A 78 -2.73 -15.57 -10.71
N LYS A 79 -3.24 -15.34 -11.92
CA LYS A 79 -3.77 -16.40 -12.78
C LYS A 79 -2.71 -17.47 -13.07
N THR A 80 -1.50 -17.05 -13.43
CA THR A 80 -0.43 -17.95 -13.86
C THR A 80 0.17 -18.74 -12.69
N LYS A 81 0.38 -18.10 -11.54
CA LYS A 81 1.05 -18.72 -10.39
C LYS A 81 0.12 -19.46 -9.45
N TRP A 82 -1.07 -18.89 -9.23
CA TRP A 82 -2.00 -19.33 -8.19
C TRP A 82 -3.30 -19.87 -8.77
N ASN A 83 -3.42 -19.96 -10.10
CA ASN A 83 -4.64 -20.36 -10.81
C ASN A 83 -5.88 -19.56 -10.38
N TYR A 84 -5.68 -18.28 -10.06
CA TYR A 84 -6.71 -17.42 -9.50
C TYR A 84 -6.83 -16.12 -10.33
N PRO A 85 -7.70 -16.10 -11.36
CA PRO A 85 -7.81 -14.96 -12.27
C PRO A 85 -8.50 -13.75 -11.61
N CYS A 86 -8.32 -12.57 -12.19
CA CYS A 86 -8.92 -11.29 -11.76
C CYS A 86 -8.48 -10.77 -10.38
N CYS A 87 -7.52 -11.41 -9.73
CA CYS A 87 -7.01 -10.97 -8.43
C CYS A 87 -5.96 -9.87 -8.57
N LEU A 88 -6.17 -8.77 -7.84
CA LEU A 88 -5.31 -7.59 -7.85
C LEU A 88 -4.35 -7.54 -6.65
N GLY A 89 -4.41 -8.55 -5.79
CA GLY A 89 -3.55 -8.64 -4.61
C GLY A 89 -4.25 -9.30 -3.43
N ALA A 90 -3.42 -9.68 -2.46
CA ALA A 90 -3.86 -10.16 -1.16
C ALA A 90 -3.66 -9.05 -0.11
N LEU A 91 -4.72 -8.72 0.60
CA LEU A 91 -4.75 -7.70 1.65
C LEU A 91 -4.68 -8.38 3.02
N ASP A 92 -3.74 -7.96 3.85
CA ASP A 92 -3.61 -8.46 5.21
C ASP A 92 -3.13 -7.37 6.17
N GLY A 93 -3.51 -7.52 7.43
CA GLY A 93 -3.13 -6.64 8.53
C GLY A 93 -2.13 -7.31 9.47
N LYS A 94 -1.12 -6.55 9.89
CA LYS A 94 -0.09 -7.02 10.82
C LYS A 94 0.19 -6.02 11.91
N HIS A 95 0.02 -6.45 13.16
CA HIS A 95 0.49 -5.68 14.31
C HIS A 95 2.03 -5.67 14.36
N ILE A 96 2.60 -4.47 14.31
CA ILE A 96 4.02 -4.21 14.54
C ILE A 96 4.18 -3.74 15.97
N ALA A 97 4.93 -4.50 16.78
CA ALA A 97 5.21 -4.11 18.15
C ALA A 97 6.01 -2.80 18.18
N ILE A 98 5.63 -1.90 19.08
CA ILE A 98 6.29 -0.61 19.30
C ILE A 98 6.66 -0.47 20.78
N GLN A 99 7.61 0.41 21.07
CA GLN A 99 7.74 0.94 22.42
C GLN A 99 6.56 1.85 22.72
N GLN A 100 6.10 1.86 23.97
CA GLN A 100 5.03 2.74 24.41
C GLN A 100 5.39 4.20 24.05
N PRO A 101 4.56 4.88 23.24
CA PRO A 101 4.72 6.31 23.02
C PRO A 101 4.47 7.09 24.31
N GLN A 102 5.17 8.22 24.49
CA GLN A 102 4.97 9.08 25.68
C GLN A 102 3.50 9.52 25.76
N ASP A 103 2.95 9.50 26.98
CA ASP A 103 1.59 9.93 27.29
C ASP A 103 0.46 9.23 26.49
N SER A 104 0.72 8.07 25.89
CA SER A 104 -0.26 7.38 25.03
C SER A 104 -1.31 6.55 25.79
N GLY A 105 -1.19 6.42 27.11
CA GLY A 105 -2.00 5.49 27.89
C GLY A 105 -2.04 4.08 27.30
N SER A 106 -3.24 3.51 27.12
CA SER A 106 -3.47 2.20 26.51
C SER A 106 -3.83 2.25 25.02
N GLU A 107 -3.70 3.41 24.37
CA GLU A 107 -4.16 3.62 22.99
C GLU A 107 -3.52 2.66 21.99
N PHE A 108 -2.25 2.31 22.15
CA PHE A 108 -1.54 1.40 21.24
C PHE A 108 -1.55 -0.05 21.72
N VAL A 109 -2.24 -0.37 22.83
CA VAL A 109 -2.27 -1.71 23.39
C VAL A 109 -3.24 -2.58 22.60
N ASN A 110 -2.75 -3.66 22.00
CA ASN A 110 -3.59 -4.63 21.31
C ASN A 110 -4.20 -5.67 22.27
N TYR A 111 -4.99 -6.59 21.70
CA TYR A 111 -5.63 -7.68 22.45
C TYR A 111 -4.66 -8.65 23.15
N LYS A 112 -3.37 -8.65 22.78
CA LYS A 112 -2.29 -9.42 23.42
C LYS A 112 -1.57 -8.63 24.51
N HIS A 113 -2.09 -7.47 24.90
CA HIS A 113 -1.49 -6.58 25.88
C HIS A 113 -0.08 -6.08 25.51
N ILE A 114 0.24 -6.00 24.22
CA ILE A 114 1.48 -5.38 23.72
C ILE A 114 1.18 -4.06 23.02
N PHE A 115 2.08 -3.08 23.15
CA PHE A 115 2.02 -1.86 22.37
C PHE A 115 2.35 -2.18 20.90
N SER A 116 1.47 -1.77 19.99
CA SER A 116 1.65 -2.00 18.55
C SER A 116 0.96 -0.92 17.71
N VAL A 117 1.44 -0.77 16.48
CA VAL A 117 0.71 -0.12 15.39
C VAL A 117 0.27 -1.18 14.40
N LEU A 118 -0.86 -0.96 13.73
CA LEU A 118 -1.30 -1.83 12.64
C LEU A 118 -0.66 -1.37 11.33
N LEU A 119 -0.07 -2.32 10.61
CA LEU A 119 0.33 -2.19 9.21
C LEU A 119 -0.67 -2.97 8.37
N LEU A 120 -1.33 -2.30 7.44
CA LEU A 120 -2.19 -2.94 6.44
C LEU A 120 -1.42 -2.95 5.12
N ALA A 121 -1.33 -4.11 4.47
CA ALA A 121 -0.58 -4.24 3.23
C ALA A 121 -1.35 -5.04 2.18
N LEU A 122 -1.35 -4.54 0.95
CA LEU A 122 -1.75 -5.25 -0.25
C LEU A 122 -0.48 -5.78 -0.93
N VAL A 123 -0.46 -7.06 -1.27
CA VAL A 123 0.69 -7.69 -1.94
C VAL A 123 0.31 -8.37 -3.26
N ASP A 124 1.23 -8.39 -4.22
CA ASP A 124 1.07 -9.07 -5.51
C ASP A 124 1.29 -10.60 -5.39
N ALA A 125 1.19 -11.30 -6.52
CA ALA A 125 1.42 -12.74 -6.63
C ALA A 125 2.88 -13.17 -6.31
N ASN A 126 3.81 -12.21 -6.19
CA ASN A 126 5.22 -12.41 -5.85
C ASN A 126 5.55 -12.01 -4.41
N TYR A 127 4.55 -11.70 -3.59
CA TYR A 127 4.74 -11.18 -2.23
C TYR A 127 5.42 -9.80 -2.17
N LYS A 128 5.33 -9.01 -3.23
CA LYS A 128 5.78 -7.61 -3.25
C LYS A 128 4.64 -6.71 -2.83
N PHE A 129 4.96 -5.66 -2.09
CA PHE A 129 3.97 -4.66 -1.69
C PHE A 129 3.46 -3.88 -2.91
N VAL A 130 2.14 -3.80 -3.02
CA VAL A 130 1.40 -2.96 -3.98
C VAL A 130 0.86 -1.71 -3.26
N TYR A 131 0.45 -1.87 -2.00
CA TYR A 131 -0.01 -0.77 -1.14
C TYR A 131 0.34 -1.07 0.32
N VAL A 132 0.67 -0.03 1.09
CA VAL A 132 0.92 -0.14 2.53
C VAL A 132 0.30 1.07 3.22
N ASP A 133 -0.43 0.82 4.31
CA ASP A 133 -0.95 1.81 5.24
C ASP A 133 -0.40 1.52 6.65
N VAL A 134 0.14 2.51 7.34
CA VAL A 134 0.76 2.32 8.66
C VAL A 134 0.36 3.45 9.61
N GLY A 135 -0.22 3.08 10.73
CA GLY A 135 -0.34 4.04 11.83
C GLY A 135 -1.60 3.97 12.65
N ALA A 136 -2.55 3.10 12.29
CA ALA A 136 -3.69 2.87 13.15
C ALA A 136 -3.23 2.33 14.51
N SER A 137 -3.92 2.80 15.56
CA SER A 137 -3.72 2.39 16.93
C SER A 137 -3.78 0.85 17.05
N GLY A 138 -2.96 0.26 17.90
CA GLY A 138 -2.99 -1.18 18.19
C GLY A 138 -4.31 -1.70 18.77
N ARG A 139 -5.24 -0.82 19.18
CA ARG A 139 -6.62 -1.20 19.55
C ARG A 139 -7.51 -1.41 18.34
N ALA A 140 -7.18 -0.83 17.19
CA ALA A 140 -7.93 -1.03 15.96
C ALA A 140 -7.60 -2.42 15.39
N GLY A 141 -8.64 -3.17 15.02
CA GLY A 141 -8.51 -4.41 14.24
C GLY A 141 -8.57 -4.14 12.74
N ASP A 142 -8.29 -5.16 11.94
CA ASP A 142 -8.14 -5.04 10.48
C ASP A 142 -9.36 -4.41 9.79
N THR A 143 -10.57 -4.72 10.26
CA THR A 143 -11.82 -4.10 9.78
C THR A 143 -11.85 -2.59 9.96
N GLY A 144 -11.43 -2.10 11.14
CA GLY A 144 -11.46 -0.68 11.47
C GLY A 144 -10.39 0.10 10.72
N VAL A 145 -9.20 -0.48 10.60
CA VAL A 145 -8.09 0.14 9.86
C VAL A 145 -8.39 0.18 8.37
N PHE A 146 -8.95 -0.89 7.82
CA PHE A 146 -9.38 -0.89 6.43
C PHE A 146 -10.49 0.12 6.17
N GLY A 147 -11.49 0.23 7.05
CA GLY A 147 -12.59 1.19 6.92
C GLY A 147 -12.14 2.64 6.76
N GLU A 148 -11.06 3.02 7.47
CA GLU A 148 -10.50 4.37 7.41
C GLU A 148 -9.38 4.54 6.37
N SER A 149 -8.85 3.42 5.84
CA SER A 149 -7.72 3.41 4.93
C SER A 149 -7.97 4.18 3.64
N SER A 150 -6.90 4.71 3.06
CA SER A 150 -6.99 5.36 1.76
C SER A 150 -7.43 4.40 0.65
N LEU A 151 -7.04 3.13 0.76
CA LEU A 151 -7.42 2.06 -0.16
C LEU A 151 -8.93 1.84 -0.20
N LYS A 152 -9.62 1.82 0.95
CA LYS A 152 -11.07 1.66 1.00
C LYS A 152 -11.82 2.81 0.35
N LYS A 153 -11.34 4.04 0.55
CA LYS A 153 -11.92 5.26 -0.06
C LYS A 153 -11.84 5.18 -1.59
N VAL A 154 -10.64 4.94 -2.13
CA VAL A 154 -10.46 4.87 -3.61
C VAL A 154 -11.13 3.66 -4.26
N LEU A 155 -11.33 2.56 -3.53
CA LEU A 155 -12.13 1.42 -3.97
C LEU A 155 -13.62 1.78 -4.04
N GLY A 156 -14.16 2.45 -3.01
CA GLY A 156 -15.56 2.84 -2.94
C GLY A 156 -15.95 3.94 -3.94
N ASP A 157 -15.04 4.89 -4.17
CA ASP A 157 -15.26 6.02 -5.08
C ASP A 157 -15.00 5.66 -6.56
N GLY A 158 -14.52 4.44 -6.84
CA GLY A 158 -14.20 3.96 -8.20
C GLY A 158 -12.98 4.63 -8.84
N THR A 159 -12.22 5.42 -8.08
CA THR A 159 -11.07 6.20 -8.58
C THR A 159 -9.79 5.36 -8.73
N LEU A 160 -9.82 4.08 -8.34
CA LEU A 160 -8.70 3.15 -8.48
C LEU A 160 -8.45 2.71 -9.94
N ASN A 161 -9.32 3.12 -10.88
CA ASN A 161 -9.24 2.80 -12.30
C ASN A 161 -9.10 1.30 -12.57
N LEU A 162 -9.94 0.51 -11.89
CA LEU A 162 -9.93 -0.94 -12.07
C LEU A 162 -10.33 -1.31 -13.50
N PRO A 163 -9.73 -2.36 -14.09
CA PRO A 163 -10.15 -2.82 -15.40
C PRO A 163 -11.61 -3.30 -15.38
N PRO A 164 -12.32 -3.24 -16.51
CA PRO A 164 -13.71 -3.66 -16.59
C PRO A 164 -13.86 -5.17 -16.31
N PRO A 165 -15.00 -5.62 -15.78
CA PRO A 165 -15.25 -7.04 -15.52
C PRO A 165 -15.11 -7.91 -16.77
N ILE A 166 -14.47 -9.07 -16.62
CA ILE A 166 -14.22 -10.02 -17.71
C ILE A 166 -15.01 -11.32 -17.52
N THR A 167 -15.22 -12.05 -18.61
CA THR A 167 -15.69 -13.44 -18.54
C THR A 167 -14.50 -14.37 -18.33
N VAL A 168 -14.62 -15.28 -17.37
CA VAL A 168 -13.62 -16.32 -17.11
C VAL A 168 -14.19 -17.66 -17.58
N GLU A 169 -13.36 -18.47 -18.22
CA GLU A 169 -13.76 -19.79 -18.70
C GLU A 169 -14.34 -20.64 -17.55
N GLY A 170 -15.49 -21.26 -17.79
CA GLY A 170 -16.19 -22.06 -16.78
C GLY A 170 -17.07 -21.26 -15.80
N ILE A 171 -17.05 -19.92 -15.85
CA ILE A 171 -17.90 -19.07 -15.00
C ILE A 171 -18.90 -18.31 -15.89
N PRO A 172 -20.22 -18.51 -15.70
CA PRO A 172 -21.24 -17.93 -16.58
C PRO A 172 -21.41 -16.42 -16.42
N SER A 173 -20.95 -15.86 -15.30
CA SER A 173 -21.05 -14.44 -14.97
C SER A 173 -19.73 -13.71 -15.23
N LYS A 174 -19.82 -12.42 -15.53
CA LYS A 174 -18.62 -11.56 -15.51
C LYS A 174 -18.09 -11.43 -14.09
N ILE A 175 -16.78 -11.40 -13.96
CA ILE A 175 -16.06 -11.28 -12.70
C ILE A 175 -15.36 -9.92 -12.68
N CYS A 176 -15.63 -9.15 -11.64
CA CYS A 176 -14.92 -7.91 -11.36
C CYS A 176 -13.49 -8.22 -10.92
N TYR A 177 -12.55 -7.36 -11.27
CA TYR A 177 -11.23 -7.42 -10.65
C TYR A 177 -11.36 -7.08 -9.15
N HIS A 178 -10.72 -7.87 -8.32
CA HIS A 178 -10.93 -7.84 -6.88
C HIS A 178 -9.65 -8.12 -6.11
N ILE A 179 -9.64 -7.70 -4.85
CA ILE A 179 -8.62 -8.00 -3.86
C ILE A 179 -9.12 -9.18 -3.02
N VAL A 180 -8.23 -10.07 -2.61
CA VAL A 180 -8.56 -11.10 -1.62
C VAL A 180 -8.13 -10.64 -0.24
N GLY A 181 -8.94 -10.90 0.78
CA GLY A 181 -8.60 -10.60 2.16
C GLY A 181 -9.16 -11.68 3.09
N ASP A 182 -8.72 -11.66 4.34
CA ASP A 182 -9.27 -12.54 5.37
C ASP A 182 -10.72 -12.20 5.76
N ASP A 183 -11.26 -12.93 6.73
CA ASP A 183 -12.63 -12.75 7.19
C ASP A 183 -12.91 -11.40 7.85
N ALA A 184 -11.87 -10.67 8.30
CA ALA A 184 -12.02 -9.37 8.94
C ALA A 184 -12.42 -8.27 7.95
N PHE A 185 -12.18 -8.46 6.64
CA PHE A 185 -12.62 -7.51 5.62
C PHE A 185 -14.07 -7.78 5.18
N GLN A 186 -14.83 -6.73 4.87
CA GLN A 186 -16.21 -6.91 4.40
C GLN A 186 -16.23 -7.38 2.94
N LEU A 187 -17.04 -8.40 2.63
CA LEU A 187 -17.23 -8.88 1.25
C LEU A 187 -17.90 -7.80 0.40
N THR A 188 -17.33 -7.52 -0.76
CA THR A 188 -17.86 -6.56 -1.75
C THR A 188 -17.55 -7.06 -3.17
N GLU A 189 -17.99 -6.34 -4.20
CA GLU A 189 -17.67 -6.71 -5.58
C GLU A 189 -16.16 -6.66 -5.91
N ASN A 190 -15.37 -5.86 -5.17
CA ASN A 190 -13.92 -5.75 -5.34
C ASN A 190 -13.13 -6.33 -4.15
N ILE A 191 -13.79 -7.01 -3.20
CA ILE A 191 -13.13 -7.69 -2.07
C ILE A 191 -13.76 -9.06 -1.90
N MET A 192 -12.96 -10.09 -2.14
CA MET A 192 -13.36 -11.49 -2.01
C MET A 192 -12.68 -12.13 -0.79
N LYS A 193 -13.32 -13.17 -0.27
CA LYS A 193 -12.82 -13.99 0.83
C LYS A 193 -12.52 -15.40 0.32
N PRO A 194 -11.44 -16.06 0.80
CA PRO A 194 -11.14 -17.46 0.49
C PRO A 194 -12.23 -18.45 0.93
#